data_AF-A0A7X6AYZ5-F1
#
_entry.id   AF-A0A7X6AYZ5-F1
#
_cell.length_a   1.000
_cell.length_b   1.000
_cell.length_c   1.000
_cell.angle_alpha   90.00
_cell.angle_beta   90.00
_cell.angle_gamma   90.00
#
_symmetry.space_group_name_H-M   'P 1'
#
loop_
_entity.id
_entity.type
_entity.pdbx_description
1 polymer ?
#
loop_
_entity_poly.entity_id
_entity_poly.type
_entity_poly.pdbx_seq_one_letter_code
_entity_poly.pdbx_strand_id
1 'polypeptide(L)'
;MSNRSALRHTRKAAAAMIIAVAALGLTACQDSEADTSPSSPSASAPQSPTAKAPDDSANTTPSGTPKKSDGRCTNQINYAGDPRSNAEINSIGEETGHCPKPQKADTPSGTPKKPGVSCTNQINYAGDPRPNAEINTIGEKTGYCPPVQHQ
;
A
#
# COMPACT_ATOMS: atom_id res chain seq x y z
N MET A 1 -27.55 36.66 -38.03
CA MET A 1 -26.76 36.03 -39.11
C MET A 1 -26.46 34.60 -38.68
N SER A 2 -26.79 33.60 -39.49
CA SER A 2 -26.64 32.19 -39.13
C SER A 2 -25.44 31.59 -39.87
N ASN A 3 -24.50 31.00 -39.14
CA ASN A 3 -23.45 30.15 -39.71
C ASN A 3 -23.57 28.74 -39.14
N ARG A 4 -23.58 27.75 -40.03
CA ARG A 4 -23.52 26.30 -39.74
C ARG A 4 -22.23 25.73 -40.35
N SER A 5 -21.91 24.50 -39.95
CA SER A 5 -20.84 23.65 -40.52
C SER A 5 -19.42 24.04 -40.09
N ALA A 6 -18.44 23.12 -40.00
CA ALA A 6 -18.48 21.69 -40.35
C ALA A 6 -17.75 20.82 -39.32
N LEU A 7 -18.21 19.57 -39.17
CA LEU A 7 -17.47 18.50 -38.51
C LEU A 7 -16.22 18.13 -39.33
N ARG A 8 -15.07 17.91 -38.70
CA ARG A 8 -13.95 17.14 -39.29
C ARG A 8 -13.30 16.23 -38.24
N HIS A 9 -13.54 14.93 -38.37
CA HIS A 9 -12.83 13.90 -37.60
C HIS A 9 -11.44 13.68 -38.20
N THR A 10 -10.43 13.49 -37.35
CA THR A 10 -9.14 12.89 -37.74
C THR A 10 -8.75 11.81 -36.75
N ARG A 11 -9.03 10.54 -37.09
CA ARG A 11 -8.34 9.39 -36.47
C ARG A 11 -6.90 9.37 -36.98
N LYS A 12 -5.93 9.01 -36.14
CA LYS A 12 -4.58 8.63 -36.57
C LYS A 12 -4.12 7.35 -35.88
N ALA A 13 -3.25 6.62 -36.57
CA ALA A 13 -3.05 5.19 -36.39
C ALA A 13 -2.43 4.79 -35.05
N ALA A 14 -2.70 3.55 -34.63
CA ALA A 14 -1.92 2.84 -33.64
C ALA A 14 -0.66 2.23 -34.27
N ALA A 15 0.37 2.01 -33.45
CA ALA A 15 1.50 1.15 -33.77
C ALA A 15 1.86 0.35 -32.51
N ALA A 16 1.70 -0.98 -32.58
CA ALA A 16 2.12 -1.88 -31.50
C ALA A 16 3.49 -2.46 -31.85
N MET A 17 4.43 -2.39 -30.91
CA MET A 17 5.75 -3.03 -31.03
C MET A 17 5.84 -4.17 -30.02
N ILE A 18 5.97 -5.39 -30.52
CA ILE A 18 6.30 -6.58 -29.74
C ILE A 18 7.75 -6.92 -30.05
N ILE A 19 8.57 -7.10 -29.02
CA ILE A 19 9.94 -7.63 -29.12
C ILE A 19 9.99 -8.92 -28.31
N ALA A 20 10.58 -9.96 -28.92
CA ALA A 20 10.48 -11.33 -28.42
C ALA A 20 11.47 -11.65 -27.30
N VAL A 21 11.12 -12.65 -26.49
CA VAL A 21 12.01 -13.25 -25.48
C VAL A 21 12.94 -14.27 -26.15
N ALA A 22 14.21 -14.28 -25.72
CA ALA A 22 15.13 -15.39 -25.96
C ALA A 22 15.66 -15.89 -24.61
N ALA A 23 15.52 -17.18 -24.35
CA ALA A 23 15.99 -17.82 -23.11
C ALA A 23 17.04 -18.90 -23.46
N LEU A 24 18.28 -18.66 -23.02
CA LEU A 24 19.42 -19.57 -23.02
C LEU A 24 20.04 -19.50 -21.61
N GLY A 25 20.44 -20.59 -20.95
CA GLY A 25 20.29 -22.02 -21.27
C GLY A 25 20.78 -22.84 -20.06
N LEU A 26 20.39 -24.11 -19.95
CA LEU A 26 20.80 -24.96 -18.82
C LEU A 26 22.26 -25.41 -18.98
N THR A 27 23.00 -25.47 -17.87
CA THR A 27 24.19 -26.32 -17.71
C THR A 27 23.97 -27.28 -16.53
N ALA A 28 24.46 -28.51 -16.67
CA ALA A 28 24.16 -29.60 -15.74
C ALA A 28 25.21 -29.77 -14.63
N CYS A 29 24.81 -30.45 -13.56
CA CYS A 29 25.70 -30.91 -12.49
C CYS A 29 26.65 -32.01 -12.98
N GLN A 30 27.87 -32.07 -12.43
CA GLN A 30 28.60 -33.33 -12.29
C GLN A 30 29.57 -33.24 -11.10
N ASP A 31 29.57 -34.29 -10.28
CA ASP A 31 30.27 -34.37 -9.00
C ASP A 31 31.68 -34.98 -9.12
N SER A 32 32.57 -34.61 -8.18
CA SER A 32 33.58 -35.39 -7.41
C SER A 32 34.29 -36.64 -8.02
N GLU A 33 35.55 -36.99 -7.70
CA GLU A 33 36.62 -36.48 -6.80
C GLU A 33 37.92 -36.25 -7.66
N ALA A 34 39.20 -36.19 -7.24
CA ALA A 34 40.01 -36.26 -6.00
C ALA A 34 41.40 -35.61 -6.33
N ASP A 35 42.47 -35.44 -5.52
CA ASP A 35 42.84 -35.59 -4.10
C ASP A 35 44.16 -34.75 -3.88
N THR A 36 44.90 -34.96 -2.78
CA THR A 36 46.29 -34.52 -2.48
C THR A 36 46.43 -33.15 -1.81
N SER A 37 46.03 -33.11 -0.54
CA SER A 37 46.57 -32.22 0.51
C SER A 37 48.03 -32.60 0.89
N PRO A 38 48.78 -31.89 1.80
CA PRO A 38 48.29 -30.94 2.81
C PRO A 38 49.12 -29.65 3.06
N SER A 39 48.47 -28.66 3.69
CA SER A 39 49.06 -27.82 4.76
C SER A 39 47.96 -27.12 5.59
N SER A 40 48.16 -27.03 6.90
CA SER A 40 47.25 -26.51 7.94
C SER A 40 48.05 -26.40 9.27
N PRO A 41 47.60 -25.75 10.36
CA PRO A 41 46.25 -25.22 10.70
C PRO A 41 46.25 -23.67 10.84
N SER A 42 45.22 -22.91 11.27
CA SER A 42 43.98 -23.11 12.07
C SER A 42 42.90 -22.09 11.60
N ALA A 43 41.62 -22.09 12.00
CA ALA A 43 40.91 -22.79 13.08
C ALA A 43 39.42 -23.05 12.71
N SER A 44 38.73 -23.83 13.56
CA SER A 44 37.27 -23.87 13.74
C SER A 44 36.37 -24.31 12.58
N ALA A 45 35.79 -25.50 12.73
CA ALA A 45 34.49 -25.89 12.18
C ALA A 45 33.46 -25.95 13.33
N PRO A 46 32.15 -26.21 13.11
CA PRO A 46 31.36 -26.25 11.85
C PRO A 46 30.33 -25.08 11.80
N GLN A 47 29.36 -24.99 10.89
CA GLN A 47 28.03 -25.64 10.97
C GLN A 47 27.16 -25.36 9.72
N SER A 48 26.10 -26.16 9.56
CA SER A 48 25.13 -26.14 8.45
C SER A 48 24.37 -24.82 8.28
N PRO A 49 23.86 -24.52 7.06
CA PRO A 49 22.79 -23.53 6.87
C PRO A 49 21.46 -24.09 7.41
N THR A 50 21.31 -24.05 8.74
CA THR A 50 20.05 -24.32 9.43
C THR A 50 18.95 -23.42 8.86
N ALA A 51 17.71 -23.94 8.76
CA ALA A 51 16.55 -23.15 8.36
C ALA A 51 16.48 -21.87 9.20
N LYS A 52 16.56 -20.70 8.55
CA LYS A 52 16.66 -19.43 9.28
C LYS A 52 15.34 -19.15 10.01
N ALA A 53 15.36 -19.38 11.32
CA ALA A 53 14.37 -18.83 12.24
C ALA A 53 14.36 -17.29 12.09
N PRO A 54 13.19 -16.63 12.23
CA PRO A 54 13.15 -15.17 12.28
C PRO A 54 14.00 -14.69 13.46
N ASP A 55 14.87 -13.70 13.23
CA ASP A 55 15.68 -13.12 14.30
C ASP A 55 14.75 -12.47 15.34
N ASP A 56 15.05 -12.67 16.63
CA ASP A 56 14.29 -12.02 17.70
C ASP A 56 14.56 -10.51 17.64
N SER A 57 13.51 -9.72 17.43
CA SER A 57 13.60 -8.27 17.43
C SER A 57 12.28 -7.64 17.84
N ALA A 58 12.31 -7.02 19.03
CA ALA A 58 11.27 -6.18 19.61
C ALA A 58 9.89 -6.84 19.76
N ASN A 59 9.73 -7.54 20.90
CA ASN A 59 8.48 -7.83 21.64
C ASN A 59 7.25 -7.02 21.16
N THR A 60 6.59 -7.52 20.12
CA THR A 60 5.36 -6.99 19.57
C THR A 60 4.46 -8.16 19.20
N THR A 61 3.51 -8.48 20.08
CA THR A 61 2.51 -9.52 19.82
C THR A 61 1.84 -9.25 18.46
N PRO A 62 1.95 -10.15 17.46
CA PRO A 62 1.60 -9.83 16.08
C PRO A 62 0.12 -9.48 15.97
N SER A 63 -0.16 -8.19 15.71
CA SER A 63 -1.53 -7.64 15.70
C SER A 63 -2.21 -7.87 14.35
N GLY A 64 -2.26 -9.14 13.95
CA GLY A 64 -2.73 -9.59 12.64
C GLY A 64 -3.28 -11.01 12.66
N THR A 65 -3.80 -11.46 11.52
CA THR A 65 -4.15 -12.87 11.29
C THR A 65 -2.93 -13.57 10.70
N PRO A 66 -2.58 -14.80 11.12
CA PRO A 66 -1.49 -15.55 10.50
C PRO A 66 -1.64 -15.62 8.99
N LYS A 67 -0.57 -15.27 8.26
CA LYS A 67 -0.55 -15.31 6.80
C LYS A 67 -0.47 -16.76 6.35
N LYS A 68 -1.45 -17.22 5.56
CA LYS A 68 -1.36 -18.52 4.86
C LYS A 68 -0.07 -18.57 4.02
N SER A 69 0.61 -19.72 4.03
CA SER A 69 1.77 -19.98 3.17
C SER A 69 1.49 -19.54 1.73
N ASP A 70 2.44 -18.83 1.15
CA ASP A 70 2.43 -18.32 -0.25
C ASP A 70 1.26 -17.35 -0.60
N GLY A 71 0.40 -17.01 0.36
CA GLY A 71 -0.78 -16.17 0.15
C GLY A 71 -0.53 -14.70 0.48
N ARG A 72 -0.67 -13.81 -0.50
CA ARG A 72 -0.76 -12.36 -0.25
C ARG A 72 -1.86 -12.03 0.76
N CYS A 73 -1.59 -11.13 1.69
CA CYS A 73 -2.55 -10.66 2.69
C CYS A 73 -3.77 -9.98 2.07
N THR A 74 -3.59 -9.22 0.98
CA THR A 74 -4.69 -8.62 0.20
C THR A 74 -5.62 -9.63 -0.46
N ASN A 75 -5.26 -10.93 -0.47
CA ASN A 75 -6.10 -12.02 -0.96
C ASN A 75 -6.79 -12.79 0.19
N GLN A 76 -6.46 -12.47 1.45
CA GLN A 76 -6.96 -13.16 2.65
C GLN A 76 -7.90 -12.28 3.50
N ILE A 77 -7.68 -10.96 3.49
CA ILE A 77 -8.45 -9.97 4.24
C ILE A 77 -8.86 -8.85 3.29
N ASN A 78 -10.07 -8.31 3.47
CA ASN A 78 -10.54 -7.13 2.74
C ASN A 78 -9.98 -5.85 3.38
N TYR A 79 -9.16 -5.12 2.62
CA TYR A 79 -8.56 -3.83 3.02
C TYR A 79 -9.24 -2.61 2.38
N ALA A 80 -10.48 -2.74 1.89
CA ALA A 80 -11.23 -1.60 1.37
C ALA A 80 -11.39 -0.49 2.43
N GLY A 81 -10.79 0.67 2.17
CA GLY A 81 -10.77 1.81 3.10
C GLY A 81 -9.57 1.85 4.07
N ASP A 82 -8.60 0.94 3.93
CA ASP A 82 -7.28 1.09 4.56
C ASP A 82 -6.48 2.19 3.81
N PRO A 83 -5.89 3.18 4.50
CA PRO A 83 -5.09 4.22 3.85
C PRO A 83 -3.73 3.72 3.34
N ARG A 84 -3.25 2.56 3.80
CA ARG A 84 -1.97 1.98 3.40
C ARG A 84 -2.04 1.31 2.04
N SER A 85 -0.91 1.22 1.37
CA SER A 85 -0.88 0.62 0.03
C SER A 85 -1.01 -0.90 0.07
N ASN A 86 -1.64 -1.50 -0.94
CA ASN A 86 -1.64 -2.95 -1.14
C ASN A 86 -0.23 -3.56 -1.24
N ALA A 87 0.80 -2.77 -1.57
CA ALA A 87 2.18 -3.23 -1.54
C ALA A 87 2.69 -3.34 -0.09
N GLU A 88 2.61 -2.25 0.66
CA GLU A 88 2.98 -2.13 2.09
C GLU A 88 2.27 -3.17 2.98
N ILE A 89 0.95 -3.33 2.83
CA ILE A 89 0.14 -4.32 3.55
C ILE A 89 0.65 -5.76 3.30
N ASN A 90 1.09 -6.05 2.07
CA ASN A 90 1.69 -7.34 1.75
C ASN A 90 3.12 -7.45 2.28
N SER A 91 3.96 -6.41 2.20
CA SER A 91 5.32 -6.40 2.76
C SER A 91 5.32 -6.68 4.27
N ILE A 92 4.44 -6.03 5.04
CA ILE A 92 4.27 -6.30 6.48
C ILE A 92 3.89 -7.77 6.72
N GLY A 93 3.08 -8.36 5.81
CA GLY A 93 2.71 -9.76 5.85
C GLY A 93 3.86 -10.73 5.52
N GLU A 94 4.73 -10.38 4.58
CA GLU A 94 5.96 -11.14 4.29
C GLU A 94 6.93 -11.08 5.47
N GLU A 95 7.15 -9.89 6.04
CA GLU A 95 8.12 -9.61 7.11
C GLU A 95 7.72 -10.24 8.45
N THR A 96 6.45 -10.10 8.86
CA THR A 96 5.97 -10.56 10.18
C THR A 96 5.33 -11.95 10.18
N GLY A 97 5.14 -12.55 8.99
CA GLY A 97 4.31 -13.75 8.81
C GLY A 97 2.83 -13.56 9.16
N HIS A 98 2.37 -12.33 9.42
CA HIS A 98 1.02 -12.01 9.87
C HIS A 98 0.43 -10.87 9.05
N CYS A 99 -0.76 -11.10 8.51
CA CYS A 99 -1.50 -10.07 7.80
C CYS A 99 -2.04 -9.03 8.79
N PRO A 100 -1.61 -7.76 8.70
CA PRO A 100 -2.00 -6.74 9.67
C PRO A 100 -3.51 -6.52 9.64
N LYS A 101 -4.11 -6.17 10.78
CA LYS A 101 -5.52 -5.75 10.79
C LYS A 101 -5.71 -4.56 9.84
N PRO A 102 -6.83 -4.46 9.09
CA PRO A 102 -7.14 -3.28 8.31
C PRO A 102 -7.23 -2.05 9.22
N GLN A 103 -6.46 -1.03 8.90
CA GLN A 103 -6.65 0.30 9.44
C GLN A 103 -7.93 0.88 8.82
N LYS A 104 -8.64 1.72 9.57
CA LYS A 104 -9.69 2.56 8.99
C LYS A 104 -9.03 3.88 8.64
N ALA A 105 -9.30 4.42 7.46
CA ALA A 105 -9.09 5.86 7.26
C ALA A 105 -9.86 6.63 8.35
N ASP A 106 -9.26 7.70 8.89
CA ASP A 106 -9.86 8.47 9.98
C ASP A 106 -11.26 8.96 9.60
N THR A 107 -12.26 8.63 10.41
CA THR A 107 -13.61 9.16 10.25
C THR A 107 -13.53 10.69 10.34
N PRO A 108 -13.98 11.45 9.31
CA PRO A 108 -13.83 12.90 9.32
C PRO A 108 -14.50 13.52 10.55
N SER A 109 -13.70 14.22 11.35
CA SER A 109 -14.18 14.81 12.61
C SER A 109 -15.22 15.89 12.34
N GLY A 110 -16.29 15.91 13.16
CA GLY A 110 -17.39 16.86 13.06
C GLY A 110 -18.75 16.20 12.82
N THR A 111 -19.70 16.98 12.30
CA THR A 111 -21.09 16.54 12.06
C THR A 111 -21.31 16.29 10.56
N PRO A 112 -21.98 15.21 10.13
CA PRO A 112 -22.31 14.98 8.72
C PRO A 112 -23.00 16.19 8.07
N LYS A 113 -22.50 16.63 6.92
CA LYS A 113 -23.02 17.77 6.17
C LYS A 113 -24.33 17.42 5.48
N LYS A 114 -25.36 18.25 5.67
CA LYS A 114 -26.65 18.08 4.99
C LYS A 114 -26.52 18.43 3.50
N PRO A 115 -27.05 17.61 2.57
CA PRO A 115 -27.07 17.94 1.15
C PRO A 115 -27.72 19.31 0.89
N GLY A 116 -27.07 20.13 0.04
CA GLY A 116 -27.56 21.47 -0.29
C GLY A 116 -27.42 22.53 0.80
N VAL A 117 -26.90 22.19 1.99
CA VAL A 117 -26.71 23.13 3.11
C VAL A 117 -25.22 23.36 3.34
N SER A 118 -24.82 24.61 3.55
CA SER A 118 -23.47 24.98 3.98
C SER A 118 -23.30 24.72 5.48
N CYS A 119 -22.09 24.39 5.93
CA CYS A 119 -21.82 24.09 7.33
C CYS A 119 -22.12 25.28 8.25
N THR A 120 -21.82 26.49 7.80
CA THR A 120 -22.13 27.74 8.54
C THR A 120 -23.63 28.04 8.63
N ASN A 121 -24.47 27.34 7.87
CA ASN A 121 -25.94 27.39 7.98
C ASN A 121 -26.51 26.16 8.71
N GLN A 122 -25.67 25.16 9.03
CA GLN A 122 -26.04 23.94 9.75
C GLN A 122 -25.60 23.98 11.22
N ILE A 123 -24.50 24.65 11.54
CA ILE A 123 -23.86 24.72 12.87
C ILE A 123 -23.50 26.19 13.15
N ASN A 124 -23.67 26.61 14.40
CA ASN A 124 -23.22 27.92 14.85
C ASN A 124 -21.70 27.91 15.10
N TYR A 125 -20.93 28.63 14.28
CA TYR A 125 -19.48 28.81 14.41
C TYR A 125 -19.10 30.15 15.07
N ALA A 126 -19.98 30.75 15.87
CA ALA A 126 -19.66 31.95 16.63
C ALA A 126 -18.44 31.72 17.54
N GLY A 127 -17.38 32.52 17.34
CA GLY A 127 -16.10 32.38 18.06
C GLY A 127 -15.08 31.45 17.40
N ASP A 128 -15.40 30.80 16.28
CA ASP A 128 -14.41 30.05 15.49
C ASP A 128 -13.43 31.02 14.79
N PRO A 129 -12.12 30.83 14.90
CA PRO A 129 -11.14 31.69 14.25
C PRO A 129 -11.06 31.51 12.72
N ARG A 130 -11.56 30.40 12.17
CA ARG A 130 -11.48 30.12 10.74
C ARG A 130 -12.58 30.85 9.96
N PRO A 131 -12.29 31.38 8.77
CA PRO A 131 -13.31 32.05 7.98
C PRO A 131 -14.39 31.07 7.50
N ASN A 132 -15.64 31.54 7.44
CA ASN A 132 -16.79 30.77 6.94
C ASN A 132 -16.54 30.04 5.60
N ALA A 133 -15.73 30.63 4.71
CA ALA A 133 -15.36 30.01 3.43
C ALA A 133 -14.49 28.76 3.60
N GLU A 134 -13.55 28.74 4.57
CA GLU A 134 -12.72 27.58 4.89
C GLU A 134 -13.55 26.48 5.53
N ILE A 135 -14.36 26.82 6.55
CA ILE A 135 -15.26 25.89 7.25
C ILE A 135 -16.19 25.17 6.25
N ASN A 136 -16.78 25.92 5.31
CA ASN A 136 -17.60 25.35 4.26
C ASN A 136 -16.79 24.53 3.24
N THR A 137 -15.57 24.97 2.87
CA THR A 137 -14.67 24.21 1.98
C THR A 137 -14.23 22.87 2.58
N ILE A 138 -13.98 22.82 3.90
CA ILE A 138 -13.74 21.56 4.62
C ILE A 138 -14.97 20.68 4.49
N GLY A 139 -16.15 21.22 4.79
CA GLY A 139 -17.44 20.50 4.70
C GLY A 139 -17.74 19.90 3.33
N GLU A 140 -17.50 20.62 2.23
CA GLU A 140 -17.68 20.07 0.87
C GLU A 140 -16.63 19.00 0.52
N LYS A 141 -15.40 19.11 1.03
CA LYS A 141 -14.31 18.15 0.75
C LYS A 141 -14.45 16.85 1.53
N THR A 142 -14.90 16.90 2.78
CA THR A 142 -14.98 15.73 3.67
C THR A 142 -16.37 15.10 3.70
N GLY A 143 -17.42 15.87 3.40
CA GLY A 143 -18.81 15.52 3.71
C GLY A 143 -19.20 15.76 5.18
N TYR A 144 -18.32 16.35 5.99
CA TYR A 144 -18.51 16.59 7.42
C TYR A 144 -18.15 18.04 7.78
N CYS A 145 -19.10 18.73 8.39
CA CYS A 145 -18.89 20.06 8.95
C CYS A 145 -17.98 19.96 10.18
N PRO A 146 -16.79 20.60 10.16
CA PRO A 146 -15.77 20.38 11.18
C PRO A 146 -16.26 20.83 12.57
N PRO A 147 -15.67 20.32 13.67
CA PRO A 147 -15.94 20.84 15.01
C PRO A 147 -15.65 22.34 15.07
N VAL A 148 -16.40 23.07 15.90
CA VAL A 148 -16.11 24.46 16.24
C VAL A 148 -14.78 24.50 16.99
N GLN A 149 -13.90 25.43 16.60
CA GLN A 149 -12.64 25.70 17.29
C GLN A 149 -12.79 26.91 18.21
N HIS A 150 -12.03 26.90 19.31
CA HIS A 150 -11.90 28.02 20.25
C HIS A 150 -10.41 28.29 20.46
N GLN A 151 -10.06 29.55 20.74
CA GLN A 151 -8.72 29.99 21.12
C GLN A 151 -8.63 30.19 22.63
#